data_AF-A0A968NMS9-F1
#
_entry.id   AF-A0A968NMS9-F1
#
_cell.length_a   1.000
_cell.length_b   1.000
_cell.length_c   1.000
_cell.angle_alpha   90.00
_cell.angle_beta   90.00
_cell.angle_gamma   90.00
#
_symmetry.space_group_name_H-M   'P 1'
#
loop_
_entity.id
_entity.type
_entity.pdbx_description
1 polymer ?
#
loop_
_entity_poly.entity_id
_entity_poly.type
_entity_poly.pdbx_seq_one_letter_code
_entity_poly.pdbx_strand_id
1 'polypeptide(L)'
;GFHLKEIKPGYSSFKNRNLLNSGLLIKIEAFEKVGGFDEKVKLYFSDFSFINKFRKIYSQFVVINLTCLHGNSNFEAIDLDSALKRFGFYCEGAKASSHDFFDFIWSPIFAFIRAIKLSLKFKSYKFIGQFISIWFQLT
;
A
#
# COMPACT_ATOMS: atom_id res chain seq x y z
N GLY A 1 -5.26 -7.70 4.21
CA GLY A 1 -4.38 -8.86 4.46
C GLY A 1 -4.15 -9.01 5.94
N PHE A 2 -3.56 -10.12 6.37
CA PHE A 2 -3.22 -10.38 7.78
C PHE A 2 -1.71 -10.50 7.91
N HIS A 3 -1.15 -10.02 9.02
CA HIS A 3 0.27 -10.18 9.30
C HIS A 3 0.57 -11.64 9.66
N LEU A 4 1.62 -12.19 9.07
CA LEU A 4 2.15 -13.49 9.48
C LEU A 4 2.72 -13.37 10.89
N LYS A 5 2.41 -14.34 11.76
CA LYS A 5 3.01 -14.41 13.10
C LYS A 5 4.49 -14.80 13.01
N GLU A 6 4.79 -15.75 12.14
CA GLU A 6 6.14 -16.29 11.94
C GLU A 6 6.36 -16.71 10.49
N ILE A 7 7.63 -16.71 10.07
CA ILE A 7 8.06 -17.25 8.78
C ILE A 7 9.48 -17.83 8.94
N LYS A 8 9.70 -19.04 8.41
CA LYS A 8 11.01 -19.70 8.48
C LYS A 8 12.02 -19.03 7.54
N PRO A 9 13.29 -18.84 7.95
CA PRO A 9 14.36 -18.44 7.05
C PRO A 9 14.53 -19.39 5.86
N GLY A 10 15.06 -18.87 4.75
CA GLY A 10 15.29 -19.60 3.50
C GLY A 10 14.28 -19.27 2.40
N TYR A 11 14.19 -20.15 1.39
CA TYR A 11 13.32 -19.94 0.24
C TYR A 11 11.84 -20.06 0.60
N SER A 12 11.04 -19.13 0.09
CA SER A 12 9.61 -19.09 0.26
C SER A 12 8.89 -18.67 -1.01
N SER A 13 7.62 -19.04 -1.16
CA SER A 13 6.81 -18.73 -2.34
C SER A 13 5.96 -17.47 -2.13
N PHE A 14 5.74 -16.70 -3.20
CA PHE A 14 4.76 -15.60 -3.22
C PHE A 14 3.29 -16.07 -3.15
N LYS A 15 3.00 -17.38 -3.19
CA LYS A 15 1.63 -17.91 -3.11
C LYS A 15 0.93 -17.42 -1.84
N ASN A 16 -0.14 -16.65 -2.02
CA ASN A 16 -0.95 -16.04 -0.95
C ASN A 16 -0.15 -15.14 0.02
N ARG A 17 0.97 -14.57 -0.44
CA ARG A 17 1.85 -13.74 0.38
C ARG A 17 2.20 -12.45 -0.34
N ASN A 18 2.42 -11.42 0.44
CA ASN A 18 2.95 -10.16 -0.04
C ASN A 18 4.04 -9.66 0.90
N LEU A 19 4.90 -8.78 0.38
CA LEU A 19 6.06 -8.26 1.10
C LEU A 19 5.92 -6.74 1.26
N LEU A 20 6.29 -6.23 2.42
CA LEU A 20 6.35 -4.79 2.70
C LEU A 20 7.71 -4.25 2.28
N ASN A 21 7.76 -3.01 1.79
CA ASN A 21 9.00 -2.40 1.31
C ASN A 21 10.08 -2.20 2.39
N SER A 22 9.72 -2.06 3.66
CA SER A 22 10.62 -1.68 4.77
C SER A 22 11.68 -2.73 5.16
N GLY A 23 11.71 -3.89 4.50
CA GLY A 23 12.71 -4.95 4.71
C GLY A 23 13.13 -5.67 3.43
N LEU A 24 12.87 -5.07 2.26
CA LEU A 24 13.21 -5.68 0.98
C LEU A 24 14.66 -5.40 0.58
N LEU A 25 15.36 -6.46 0.21
CA LEU A 25 16.64 -6.41 -0.50
C LEU A 25 16.40 -6.99 -1.90
N ILE A 26 16.61 -6.18 -2.93
CA ILE A 26 16.31 -6.54 -4.32
C ILE A 26 17.58 -6.38 -5.14
N LYS A 27 17.92 -7.39 -5.93
CA LYS A 27 19.01 -7.27 -6.92
C LYS A 27 18.64 -6.20 -7.94
N ILE A 28 19.55 -5.28 -8.24
CA ILE A 28 19.32 -4.17 -9.18
C ILE A 28 18.82 -4.70 -10.54
N GLU A 29 19.49 -5.71 -11.08
CA GLU A 29 19.09 -6.36 -12.34
C GLU A 29 17.64 -6.89 -12.30
N ALA A 30 17.20 -7.44 -11.17
CA ALA A 30 15.83 -7.92 -11.01
C ALA A 30 14.84 -6.77 -10.92
N PHE A 31 15.21 -5.66 -10.26
CA PHE A 31 14.41 -4.44 -10.19
C PHE A 31 14.21 -3.81 -11.57
N GLU A 32 15.27 -3.71 -12.37
CA GLU A 32 15.22 -3.20 -13.74
C GLU A 32 14.40 -4.12 -14.64
N LYS A 33 14.61 -5.44 -14.54
CA LYS A 33 13.87 -6.44 -15.33
C LYS A 33 12.36 -6.41 -15.12
N VAL A 34 11.90 -6.09 -13.90
CA VAL A 34 10.46 -5.97 -13.60
C VAL A 34 9.90 -4.57 -13.92
N GLY A 35 10.75 -3.64 -14.37
CA GLY A 35 10.36 -2.27 -14.69
C GLY A 35 10.11 -1.39 -13.46
N GLY A 36 10.85 -1.60 -12.37
CA GLY A 36 10.86 -0.74 -11.18
C GLY A 36 9.49 -0.53 -10.50
N PHE A 37 9.34 0.56 -9.75
CA PHE A 37 8.05 0.98 -9.18
C PHE A 37 7.14 1.58 -10.26
N ASP A 38 5.82 1.48 -10.08
CA ASP A 38 4.88 2.22 -10.92
C ASP A 38 4.79 3.67 -10.42
N GLU A 39 5.25 4.62 -11.22
CA GLU A 39 5.27 6.05 -10.88
C GLU A 39 3.86 6.65 -10.69
N LYS A 40 2.81 5.99 -11.19
CA LYS A 40 1.42 6.37 -10.94
C LYS A 40 1.01 6.09 -9.49
N VAL A 41 1.69 5.16 -8.80
CA VAL A 41 1.40 4.74 -7.42
C VAL A 41 2.47 5.33 -6.49
N LYS A 42 2.26 6.58 -6.07
CA LYS A 42 3.30 7.39 -5.38
C LYS A 42 3.78 6.83 -4.04
N LEU A 43 2.86 6.45 -3.15
CA LEU A 43 3.20 6.14 -1.76
C LEU A 43 2.49 4.87 -1.26
N TYR A 44 1.20 4.98 -0.98
CA TYR A 44 0.39 3.84 -0.57
C TYR A 44 0.21 2.89 -1.75
N PHE A 45 0.22 1.58 -1.49
CA PHE A 45 0.06 0.50 -2.47
C PHE A 45 1.25 0.31 -3.45
N SER A 46 2.32 1.10 -3.32
CA SER A 46 3.51 1.01 -4.19
C SER A 46 4.22 -0.34 -4.05
N ASP A 47 4.34 -0.85 -2.83
CA ASP A 47 4.83 -2.18 -2.51
C ASP A 47 3.95 -3.29 -3.12
N PHE A 48 2.63 -3.18 -2.96
CA PHE A 48 1.68 -4.12 -3.55
C PHE A 48 1.80 -4.17 -5.09
N SER A 49 1.82 -3.00 -5.73
CA SER A 49 1.98 -2.87 -7.18
C SER A 49 3.32 -3.45 -7.65
N PHE A 50 4.42 -3.10 -6.99
CA PHE A 50 5.74 -3.64 -7.31
C PHE A 50 5.80 -5.16 -7.17
N ILE A 51 5.34 -5.74 -6.06
CA ILE A 51 5.41 -7.19 -5.83
C ILE A 51 4.46 -7.94 -6.76
N ASN A 52 3.36 -7.33 -7.21
CA ASN A 52 2.50 -7.91 -8.25
C ASN A 52 3.21 -8.02 -9.61
N LYS A 53 4.06 -7.06 -9.98
CA LYS A 53 4.93 -7.16 -11.16
C LYS A 53 6.04 -8.19 -10.92
N PHE A 54 6.71 -8.11 -9.78
CA PHE A 54 7.83 -8.98 -9.43
C PHE A 54 7.47 -10.46 -9.47
N ARG A 55 6.32 -10.84 -8.88
CA ARG A 55 5.90 -12.24 -8.78
C ARG A 55 5.51 -12.89 -10.11
N LYS A 56 5.29 -12.10 -11.17
CA LYS A 56 5.03 -12.61 -12.53
C LYS A 56 6.29 -13.18 -13.16
N ILE A 57 7.47 -12.72 -12.73
CA ILE A 57 8.78 -13.14 -13.25
C ILE A 57 9.47 -14.09 -12.25
N TYR A 58 9.30 -13.86 -10.95
CA TYR A 58 9.95 -14.64 -9.89
C TYR A 58 8.91 -15.28 -8.97
N SER A 59 8.91 -16.60 -8.83
CA SER A 59 7.91 -17.33 -8.02
C SER A 59 8.25 -17.40 -6.52
N GLN A 60 9.47 -17.04 -6.16
CA GLN A 60 10.04 -17.21 -4.82
C GLN A 60 10.79 -15.97 -4.34
N PHE A 61 10.91 -15.86 -3.02
CA PHE A 61 11.75 -14.90 -2.29
C PHE A 61 12.53 -15.61 -1.19
N VAL A 62 13.55 -14.95 -0.65
CA VAL A 62 14.37 -15.48 0.44
C VAL A 62 14.06 -14.70 1.71
N VAL A 63 13.78 -15.43 2.78
CA VAL A 63 13.67 -14.89 4.14
C VAL A 63 15.04 -14.99 4.79
N ILE A 64 15.64 -13.84 5.09
CA ILE A 64 16.92 -13.78 5.79
C ILE A 64 16.63 -13.76 7.29
N ASN A 65 17.42 -14.50 8.07
CA ASN A 65 17.34 -14.46 9.53
C ASN A 65 17.98 -13.16 10.05
N LEU A 66 17.24 -12.06 9.91
CA LEU A 66 17.66 -10.72 10.28
C LEU A 66 16.49 -9.98 10.93
N THR A 67 16.77 -9.25 12.01
CA THR A 67 15.80 -8.35 12.64
C THR A 67 16.08 -6.92 12.21
N CYS A 68 15.12 -6.31 11.51
CA CYS A 68 15.17 -4.89 11.14
C CYS A 68 14.34 -4.07 12.14
N LEU A 69 14.95 -3.03 12.72
CA LEU A 69 14.24 -2.03 13.51
C LEU A 69 13.86 -0.87 12.59
N HIS A 70 12.58 -0.53 12.54
CA HIS A 70 12.11 0.62 11.76
C HIS A 70 11.03 1.39 12.51
N GLY A 71 11.05 2.72 12.37
CA GLY A 71 9.93 3.55 12.79
C GLY A 71 8.72 3.32 11.91
N ASN A 72 7.52 3.42 12.48
CA ASN A 72 6.29 3.42 11.69
C ASN A 72 5.63 4.79 11.84
N SER A 73 5.68 5.57 10.76
CA SER A 73 5.15 6.94 10.73
C SER A 73 3.64 7.03 10.96
N ASN A 74 2.92 5.91 11.04
CA ASN A 74 1.51 5.90 11.47
C ASN A 74 1.33 6.05 12.99
N PHE A 75 2.40 5.89 13.80
CA PHE A 75 2.35 6.04 15.27
C PHE A 75 2.80 7.41 15.76
N GLU A 76 3.30 8.27 14.88
CA GLU A 76 3.56 9.66 15.22
C GLU A 76 2.23 10.40 15.42
N ALA A 77 2.19 11.37 16.35
CA ALA A 77 1.01 12.22 16.52
C ALA A 77 0.82 13.06 15.25
N ILE A 78 -0.10 12.65 14.38
CA ILE A 78 -0.39 13.33 13.13
C ILE A 78 -1.49 14.37 13.37
N ASP A 79 -1.22 15.63 13.05
CA ASP A 79 -2.24 16.69 13.02
C ASP A 79 -3.30 16.43 11.92
N LEU A 80 -4.41 17.16 11.96
CA LEU A 80 -5.51 16.97 11.01
C LEU A 80 -5.06 17.14 9.55
N ASP A 81 -4.24 18.14 9.25
CA ASP A 81 -3.88 18.48 7.87
C ASP A 81 -2.92 17.44 7.28
N SER A 82 -1.94 16.99 8.07
CA SER A 82 -1.06 15.89 7.70
C SER A 82 -1.84 14.57 7.51
N ALA A 83 -2.82 14.29 8.38
CA ALA A 83 -3.69 13.12 8.23
C ALA A 83 -4.55 13.19 6.96
N LEU A 84 -5.09 14.37 6.64
CA LEU A 84 -5.87 14.63 5.43
C LEU A 84 -5.01 14.47 4.17
N LYS A 85 -3.79 15.01 4.16
CA LYS A 85 -2.83 14.84 3.06
C LYS A 85 -2.49 13.36 2.83
N ARG A 86 -2.18 12.62 3.90
CA ARG A 86 -1.90 11.17 3.81
C ARG A 86 -3.12 10.39 3.34
N PHE A 87 -4.32 10.78 3.74
CA PHE A 87 -5.54 10.16 3.24
C PHE A 87 -5.75 10.42 1.74
N GLY A 88 -5.44 11.62 1.25
CA GLY A 88 -5.40 11.91 -0.19
C GLY A 88 -4.48 10.96 -0.96
N PHE A 89 -3.22 10.81 -0.52
CA PHE A 89 -2.28 9.87 -1.12
C PHE A 89 -2.76 8.42 -1.06
N TYR A 90 -3.48 8.05 0.01
CA TYR A 90 -4.10 6.73 0.11
C TYR A 90 -5.17 6.53 -0.95
N CYS A 91 -6.07 7.51 -1.16
CA CYS A 91 -7.09 7.44 -2.20
C CYS A 91 -6.50 7.42 -3.62
N GLU A 92 -5.53 8.29 -3.90
CA GLU A 92 -4.81 8.30 -5.18
C GLU A 92 -4.15 6.95 -5.46
N GLY A 93 -3.41 6.41 -4.48
CA GLY A 93 -2.73 5.12 -4.60
C GLY A 93 -3.71 3.97 -4.80
N ALA A 94 -4.80 3.93 -4.02
CA ALA A 94 -5.83 2.89 -4.16
C ALA A 94 -6.42 2.89 -5.58
N LYS A 95 -6.79 4.07 -6.10
CA LYS A 95 -7.35 4.23 -7.44
C LYS A 95 -6.34 3.83 -8.53
N ALA A 96 -5.08 4.26 -8.42
CA ALA A 96 -4.03 3.95 -9.39
C ALA A 96 -3.62 2.47 -9.38
N SER A 97 -3.70 1.80 -8.22
CA SER A 97 -3.35 0.38 -8.06
C SER A 97 -4.47 -0.60 -8.39
N SER A 98 -5.67 -0.11 -8.75
CA SER A 98 -6.81 -0.96 -9.10
C SER A 98 -6.70 -1.43 -10.55
N HIS A 99 -6.52 -2.74 -10.76
CA HIS A 99 -6.26 -3.28 -12.10
C HIS A 99 -7.32 -4.26 -12.61
N ASP A 100 -8.18 -4.77 -11.73
CA ASP A 100 -9.28 -5.65 -12.10
C ASP A 100 -10.63 -5.15 -11.59
N PHE A 101 -11.70 -5.84 -11.99
CA PHE A 101 -13.07 -5.48 -11.63
C PHE A 101 -13.31 -5.54 -10.11
N PHE A 102 -12.67 -6.48 -9.41
CA PHE A 102 -12.79 -6.59 -7.97
C PHE A 102 -12.12 -5.40 -7.28
N ASP A 103 -10.91 -5.03 -7.70
CA ASP A 103 -10.22 -3.86 -7.18
C ASP A 103 -11.04 -2.58 -7.43
N PHE A 104 -11.65 -2.45 -8.62
CA PHE A 104 -12.47 -1.30 -8.99
C PHE A 104 -13.70 -1.11 -8.10
N ILE A 105 -14.31 -2.21 -7.63
CA ILE A 105 -15.45 -2.17 -6.69
C ILE A 105 -14.96 -1.98 -5.25
N TRP A 106 -13.99 -2.77 -4.81
CA TRP A 106 -13.64 -2.85 -3.40
C TRP A 106 -12.74 -1.71 -2.91
N SER A 107 -11.85 -1.20 -3.76
CA SER A 107 -10.97 -0.08 -3.42
C SER A 107 -11.73 1.18 -2.97
N PRO A 108 -12.74 1.69 -3.71
CA PRO A 108 -13.52 2.84 -3.24
C PRO A 108 -14.32 2.53 -1.97
N ILE A 109 -14.85 1.32 -1.80
CA ILE A 109 -15.56 0.91 -0.56
C ILE A 109 -14.62 0.98 0.65
N PHE A 110 -13.42 0.39 0.57
CA PHE A 110 -12.47 0.43 1.67
C PHE A 110 -11.94 1.84 1.94
N ALA A 111 -11.71 2.64 0.89
CA ALA A 111 -11.33 4.04 1.04
C ALA A 111 -12.44 4.87 1.72
N PHE A 112 -13.70 4.62 1.38
CA PHE A 112 -14.84 5.29 2.02
C PHE A 112 -14.99 4.89 3.50
N ILE A 113 -14.90 3.61 3.83
CA ILE A 113 -14.90 3.14 5.23
C ILE A 113 -13.76 3.81 6.02
N ARG A 114 -12.57 3.95 5.40
CA ARG A 114 -11.44 4.67 6.01
C ARG A 114 -11.74 6.16 6.19
N ALA A 115 -12.39 6.80 5.22
CA ALA A 115 -12.82 8.19 5.31
C ALA A 115 -13.76 8.40 6.52
N ILE A 116 -14.75 7.53 6.72
CA ILE A 116 -15.66 7.57 7.87
C ILE A 116 -14.87 7.44 9.17
N LYS A 117 -14.00 6.43 9.29
CA LYS A 117 -13.19 6.21 10.50
C LYS A 117 -12.31 7.40 10.85
N LEU A 118 -11.67 8.01 9.85
CA LEU A 118 -10.84 9.20 10.05
C LEU A 118 -11.69 10.42 10.40
N SER A 119 -12.85 10.58 9.78
CA SER A 119 -13.79 11.66 10.09
C SER A 119 -14.27 11.61 11.53
N LEU A 120 -14.59 10.41 12.03
CA LEU A 120 -14.94 10.19 13.43
C LEU A 120 -13.75 10.45 14.36
N LYS A 121 -12.56 9.95 14.04
CA LYS A 121 -11.34 10.12 14.85
C LYS A 121 -10.96 11.59 15.02
N PHE A 122 -11.00 12.37 13.94
CA PHE A 122 -10.58 13.77 13.93
C PHE A 122 -11.75 14.75 14.06
N LYS A 123 -12.98 14.26 14.21
CA LYS A 123 -14.22 15.06 14.28
C LYS A 123 -14.34 16.06 13.12
N SER A 124 -14.06 15.60 11.89
CA SER A 124 -13.99 16.44 10.70
C SER A 124 -14.52 15.71 9.47
N TYR A 125 -15.48 16.30 8.75
CA TYR A 125 -16.04 15.74 7.52
C TYR A 125 -15.11 15.87 6.30
N LYS A 126 -13.95 16.55 6.46
CA LYS A 126 -13.01 16.81 5.36
C LYS A 126 -12.53 15.54 4.66
N PHE A 127 -12.38 14.41 5.38
CA PHE A 127 -11.97 13.14 4.78
C PHE A 127 -13.02 12.59 3.81
N ILE A 128 -14.32 12.72 4.13
CA ILE A 128 -15.40 12.32 3.22
C ILE A 128 -15.39 13.20 1.98
N GLY A 129 -15.26 14.53 2.15
CA GLY A 129 -15.16 15.46 1.01
C GLY A 129 -13.98 15.13 0.09
N GLN A 130 -12.81 14.83 0.66
CA GLN A 130 -11.62 14.44 -0.11
C GLN A 130 -11.80 13.11 -0.83
N PHE A 131 -12.44 12.12 -0.21
CA PHE A 131 -12.79 10.87 -0.88
C PHE A 131 -13.68 11.14 -2.10
N ILE A 132 -14.75 11.93 -1.94
CA ILE A 132 -15.68 12.25 -3.02
C ILE A 132 -14.95 12.94 -4.18
N SER A 133 -14.14 13.96 -3.89
CA SER A 133 -13.40 14.71 -4.90
C SER A 133 -12.48 13.81 -5.75
N ILE A 134 -11.71 12.91 -5.12
CA ILE A 134 -10.76 12.05 -5.84
C ILE A 134 -11.47 10.95 -6.65
N TRP A 135 -12.53 10.35 -6.09
CA TRP A 135 -13.18 9.20 -6.73
C TRP A 135 -14.21 9.61 -7.79
N PHE A 136 -14.89 10.74 -7.61
CA PHE A 136 -15.96 11.19 -8.52
C PHE A 136 -15.59 12.39 -9.40
N GLN A 137 -14.33 12.88 -9.35
CA GLN A 137 -13.85 14.00 -10.19
C GLN A 137 -14.76 15.23 -10.16
N LEU A 138 -15.33 15.56 -9.00
CA LEU A 138 -15.97 16.86 -8.80
C LEU A 138 -14.86 17.91 -8.67
N THR A 139 -14.46 18.49 -9.81
CA THR A 139 -13.77 19.79 -9.87
C THR A 139 -14.78 20.92 -9.69
#